data_AF-A0A256XPV0-F1
#
_entry.id   AF-A0A256XPV0-F1
#
_cell.length_a   1.000
_cell.length_b   1.000
_cell.length_c   1.000
_cell.angle_alpha   90.00
_cell.angle_beta   90.00
_cell.angle_gamma   90.00
#
_symmetry.space_group_name_H-M   'P 1'
#
loop_
_entity.id
_entity.type
_entity.pdbx_description
1 polymer ?
#
loop_
_entity_poly.entity_id
_entity_poly.type
_entity_poly.pdbx_seq_one_letter_code
_entity_poly.pdbx_strand_id
1 'polypeptide(L)'
;MRGILSLLIILLMVIVAVKVYSQPDYPEATWNPADPGNYLSSNRGREDVRWFIIHVAEGSYGGTINWFKNPKARVSAHFVINEAGTHLTQMVRIKDIAWHAGNSLYNRYSVGIEIAGYVGSTIWPDTLYKNLAKLAVWLHENYNVALVWVEGVAPPSPLQSSGIIGHIQVPDPSNPRVGGGRSHHTDPGSTFNWIKFMNYVRELYTSLHDLEKLNVTIKIVSLSGSPISGITVRIEGEGESYLLHTDSEGRVNLKLNPGEYRVRIEKDGVKYDERRMYVVSDAEVCIALPVELGAASSSTLVLTFLLFLAVFIFAYLITGMLNR
;
A
#
# COMPACT_ATOMS: atom_id res chain seq x y z
N MET A 1 29.53 13.03 -74.17
CA MET A 1 28.29 13.85 -74.21
C MET A 1 27.09 12.91 -74.32
N ARG A 2 26.15 12.99 -73.34
CA ARG A 2 24.76 12.47 -73.37
C ARG A 2 24.63 10.93 -73.35
N GLY A 3 23.83 10.24 -72.54
CA GLY A 3 22.86 10.53 -71.47
C GLY A 3 22.58 9.17 -70.76
N ILE A 4 22.52 9.10 -69.42
CA ILE A 4 21.33 9.04 -68.53
C ILE A 4 20.13 8.23 -69.09
N LEU A 5 19.60 7.33 -68.23
CA LEU A 5 18.40 6.45 -68.29
C LEU A 5 18.75 4.96 -68.55
N SER A 6 18.31 3.95 -67.81
CA SER A 6 17.41 3.83 -66.66
C SER A 6 17.55 2.41 -66.09
N LEU A 7 18.05 2.27 -64.86
CA LEU A 7 17.74 1.09 -64.03
C LEU A 7 18.01 1.39 -62.54
N LEU A 8 17.51 2.54 -62.07
CA LEU A 8 17.45 2.86 -60.65
C LEU A 8 16.01 3.23 -60.30
N ILE A 9 15.11 2.30 -60.55
CA ILE A 9 13.71 2.41 -60.14
C ILE A 9 13.58 1.67 -58.81
N ILE A 10 13.43 2.49 -57.76
CA ILE A 10 12.74 2.23 -56.51
C ILE A 10 13.47 1.29 -55.54
N LEU A 11 14.53 1.83 -54.94
CA LEU A 11 14.66 1.73 -53.49
C LEU A 11 14.97 3.12 -52.95
N LEU A 12 14.03 4.04 -53.19
CA LEU A 12 13.92 5.22 -52.35
C LEU A 12 13.54 4.68 -50.97
N MET A 13 14.56 4.38 -50.16
CA MET A 13 14.41 4.31 -48.71
C MET A 13 13.77 5.63 -48.30
N VAL A 14 12.44 5.64 -48.24
CA VAL A 14 11.72 6.54 -47.36
C VAL A 14 12.19 6.11 -45.99
N ILE A 15 13.28 6.72 -45.51
CA ILE A 15 13.56 6.82 -44.10
C ILE A 15 12.40 7.66 -43.58
N VAL A 16 11.26 7.00 -43.35
CA VAL A 16 10.32 7.47 -42.36
C VAL A 16 11.16 7.44 -41.11
N ALA A 17 11.62 8.62 -40.68
CA ALA A 17 12.08 8.79 -39.32
C ALA A 17 10.89 8.43 -38.45
N VAL A 18 10.78 7.14 -38.11
CA VAL A 18 9.93 6.69 -37.03
C VAL A 18 10.52 7.42 -35.85
N LYS A 19 9.88 8.53 -35.48
CA LYS A 19 10.14 9.20 -34.23
C LYS A 19 9.90 8.12 -33.19
N VAL A 20 10.98 7.55 -32.67
CA VAL A 20 10.91 6.56 -31.59
C VAL A 20 10.43 7.36 -30.39
N TYR A 21 9.12 7.53 -30.30
CA TYR A 21 8.49 7.98 -29.08
C TYR A 21 8.88 6.94 -28.05
N SER A 22 9.60 7.37 -27.02
CA SER A 22 10.00 6.47 -25.95
C SER A 22 8.74 5.83 -25.40
N GLN A 23 8.59 4.52 -25.61
CA GLN A 23 7.39 3.78 -25.20
C GLN A 23 7.26 3.83 -23.67
N PRO A 24 6.06 3.90 -23.10
CA PRO A 24 5.87 3.78 -21.65
C PRO A 24 6.40 2.43 -21.14
N ASP A 25 6.60 2.31 -19.83
CA ASP A 25 6.93 1.02 -19.21
C ASP A 25 5.70 0.11 -19.20
N TYR A 26 4.52 0.66 -18.87
CA TYR A 26 3.25 -0.07 -18.97
C TYR A 26 2.65 0.08 -20.38
N PRO A 27 2.50 -1.02 -21.17
CA PRO A 27 2.15 -0.91 -22.59
C PRO A 27 0.80 -0.26 -22.90
N GLU A 28 -0.19 -0.33 -22.01
CA GLU A 28 -1.50 0.29 -22.24
C GLU A 28 -1.52 1.80 -21.93
N ALA A 29 -0.43 2.38 -21.40
CA ALA A 29 -0.36 3.81 -21.12
C ALA A 29 0.06 4.63 -22.36
N THR A 30 -0.19 5.94 -22.30
CA THR A 30 0.47 6.91 -23.18
C THR A 30 1.66 7.52 -22.45
N TRP A 31 2.84 7.57 -23.08
CA TRP A 31 3.98 8.26 -22.48
C TRP A 31 3.88 9.79 -22.68
N ASN A 32 3.88 10.56 -21.58
CA ASN A 32 3.91 12.02 -21.59
C ASN A 32 4.66 12.48 -20.32
N PRO A 33 5.98 12.70 -20.40
CA PRO A 33 6.81 12.80 -19.20
C PRO A 33 6.51 14.05 -18.36
N ALA A 34 6.62 13.90 -17.05
CA ALA A 34 6.71 14.99 -16.10
C ALA A 34 8.01 15.79 -16.31
N ASP A 35 8.05 17.00 -15.77
CA ASP A 35 9.29 17.78 -15.76
C ASP A 35 10.38 17.04 -14.96
N PRO A 36 11.64 16.95 -15.46
CA PRO A 36 12.73 16.28 -14.75
C PRO A 36 13.02 16.82 -13.34
N GLY A 37 12.59 18.04 -13.02
CA GLY A 37 12.70 18.64 -11.68
C GLY A 37 11.63 18.16 -10.68
N ASN A 38 10.67 17.34 -11.11
CA ASN A 38 9.54 16.88 -10.29
C ASN A 38 9.68 15.43 -9.79
N TYR A 39 10.76 14.73 -10.14
CA TYR A 39 11.08 13.39 -9.68
C TYR A 39 12.59 13.23 -9.48
N LEU A 40 13.00 12.17 -8.81
CA LEU A 40 14.41 11.82 -8.67
C LEU A 40 14.77 10.75 -9.71
N SER A 41 15.76 11.04 -10.56
CA SER A 41 16.29 10.02 -11.46
C SER A 41 16.97 8.90 -10.65
N SER A 42 16.64 7.65 -10.99
CA SER A 42 17.07 6.47 -10.28
C SER A 42 17.13 5.26 -11.24
N ASN A 43 17.43 4.10 -10.68
CA ASN A 43 17.49 2.82 -11.37
C ASN A 43 16.89 1.70 -10.52
N ARG A 44 15.64 1.89 -10.07
CA ARG A 44 14.90 0.90 -9.27
C ARG A 44 14.69 -0.39 -10.06
N GLY A 45 14.99 -1.51 -9.43
CA GLY A 45 14.69 -2.84 -9.95
C GLY A 45 13.34 -3.36 -9.47
N ARG A 46 13.05 -4.61 -9.86
CA ARG A 46 11.83 -5.35 -9.51
C ARG A 46 11.51 -5.30 -8.01
N GLU A 47 12.51 -5.62 -7.19
CA GLU A 47 12.38 -5.76 -5.73
C GLU A 47 12.26 -4.41 -4.99
N ASP A 48 12.62 -3.31 -5.66
CA ASP A 48 12.50 -1.96 -5.09
C ASP A 48 11.06 -1.43 -5.17
N VAL A 49 10.19 -2.01 -5.99
CA VAL A 49 8.80 -1.54 -6.15
C VAL A 49 7.87 -2.51 -5.44
N ARG A 50 7.36 -2.08 -4.28
CA ARG A 50 6.60 -2.91 -3.33
C ARG A 50 5.16 -2.48 -3.12
N TRP A 51 4.86 -1.22 -3.46
CA TRP A 51 3.57 -0.61 -3.18
C TRP A 51 2.97 0.02 -4.43
N PHE A 52 1.65 -0.14 -4.58
CA PHE A 52 0.87 0.65 -5.50
C PHE A 52 -0.01 1.62 -4.70
N ILE A 53 0.20 2.92 -4.88
CA ILE A 53 -0.51 3.97 -4.14
C ILE A 53 -1.53 4.64 -5.05
N ILE A 54 -2.80 4.55 -4.68
CA ILE A 54 -3.93 5.16 -5.38
C ILE A 54 -4.19 6.54 -4.80
N HIS A 55 -4.22 7.54 -5.69
CA HIS A 55 -4.50 8.94 -5.37
C HIS A 55 -5.75 9.44 -6.09
N VAL A 56 -6.34 10.52 -5.58
CA VAL A 56 -7.30 11.35 -6.32
C VAL A 56 -6.73 12.76 -6.44
N ALA A 57 -6.68 13.27 -7.67
CA ALA A 57 -5.86 14.43 -8.02
C ALA A 57 -6.40 15.79 -7.55
N GLU A 58 -7.65 15.86 -7.06
CA GLU A 58 -8.38 17.11 -6.81
C GLU A 58 -8.39 18.02 -8.05
N GLY A 59 -8.59 17.42 -9.23
CA GLY A 59 -8.46 18.11 -10.50
C GLY A 59 -8.74 17.23 -11.72
N SER A 60 -8.71 17.86 -12.90
CA SER A 60 -8.97 17.20 -14.17
C SER A 60 -7.74 16.47 -14.71
N TYR A 61 -7.96 15.45 -15.54
CA TYR A 61 -6.91 14.67 -16.20
C TYR A 61 -5.83 15.53 -16.88
N GLY A 62 -6.26 16.48 -17.72
CA GLY A 62 -5.33 17.39 -18.40
C GLY A 62 -4.66 18.38 -17.44
N GLY A 63 -5.38 18.81 -16.40
CA GLY A 63 -4.85 19.67 -15.34
C GLY A 63 -3.69 19.03 -14.60
N THR A 64 -3.88 17.78 -14.13
CA THR A 64 -2.87 17.00 -13.41
C THR A 64 -1.62 16.77 -14.26
N ILE A 65 -1.80 16.37 -15.52
CA ILE A 65 -0.68 16.20 -16.48
C ILE A 65 0.09 17.51 -16.65
N ASN A 66 -0.59 18.63 -16.85
CA ASN A 66 0.05 19.93 -17.02
C ASN A 66 0.76 20.39 -15.73
N TRP A 67 0.19 20.09 -14.56
CA TRP A 67 0.81 20.38 -13.27
C TRP A 67 2.14 19.64 -13.11
N PHE A 68 2.19 18.35 -13.43
CA PHE A 68 3.42 17.56 -13.37
C PHE A 68 4.48 17.97 -14.40
N LYS A 69 4.09 18.73 -15.44
CA LYS A 69 5.02 19.33 -16.42
C LYS A 69 5.51 20.72 -16.03
N ASN A 70 4.98 21.29 -14.95
CA ASN A 70 5.45 22.56 -14.43
C ASN A 70 6.67 22.34 -13.51
N PRO A 71 7.86 22.88 -13.83
CA PRO A 71 9.07 22.71 -12.99
C PRO A 71 8.93 23.30 -11.58
N LYS A 72 7.93 24.17 -11.34
CA LYS A 72 7.66 24.73 -10.01
C LYS A 72 6.81 23.81 -9.13
N ALA A 73 6.19 22.78 -9.69
CA ALA A 73 5.28 21.91 -8.93
C ALA A 73 6.02 21.10 -7.86
N ARG A 74 7.22 20.60 -8.17
CA ARG A 74 8.04 19.76 -7.28
C ARG A 74 7.27 18.54 -6.74
N VAL A 75 6.37 18.00 -7.55
CA VAL A 75 5.56 16.81 -7.30
C VAL A 75 5.24 16.11 -8.62
N SER A 76 5.06 14.79 -8.57
CA SER A 76 4.66 13.97 -9.73
C SER A 76 4.15 12.62 -9.25
N ALA A 77 3.31 11.96 -10.03
CA ALA A 77 3.04 10.53 -9.92
C ALA A 77 3.56 9.77 -11.14
N HIS A 78 3.59 8.44 -11.07
CA HIS A 78 4.01 7.61 -12.20
C HIS A 78 2.95 7.58 -13.29
N PHE A 79 1.67 7.53 -12.88
CA PHE A 79 0.53 7.45 -13.78
C PHE A 79 -0.51 8.51 -13.45
N VAL A 80 -1.29 8.90 -14.46
CA VAL A 80 -2.52 9.68 -14.34
C VAL A 80 -3.60 8.97 -15.16
N ILE A 81 -4.80 8.80 -14.61
CA ILE A 81 -5.95 8.23 -15.32
C ILE A 81 -7.14 9.17 -15.25
N ASN A 82 -7.90 9.30 -16.34
CA ASN A 82 -9.10 10.15 -16.33
C ASN A 82 -10.23 9.53 -15.50
N GLU A 83 -11.23 10.35 -15.15
CA GLU A 83 -12.40 10.02 -14.34
C GLU A 83 -13.16 8.80 -14.90
N ALA A 84 -13.20 8.67 -16.24
CA ALA A 84 -13.88 7.60 -16.95
C ALA A 84 -13.09 6.28 -17.00
N GLY A 85 -11.79 6.30 -16.64
CA GLY A 85 -10.93 5.14 -16.70
C GLY A 85 -10.47 4.73 -18.09
N THR A 86 -10.60 5.59 -19.10
CA THR A 86 -10.35 5.28 -20.52
C THR A 86 -9.02 5.79 -21.05
N HIS A 87 -8.40 6.75 -20.36
CA HIS A 87 -7.12 7.33 -20.77
C HIS A 87 -6.15 7.26 -19.62
N LEU A 88 -5.06 6.50 -19.81
CA LEU A 88 -3.98 6.33 -18.86
C LEU A 88 -2.71 6.95 -19.44
N THR A 89 -2.09 7.87 -18.72
CA THR A 89 -0.80 8.47 -19.07
C THR A 89 0.26 8.04 -18.07
N GLN A 90 1.42 7.59 -18.56
CA GLN A 90 2.60 7.43 -17.73
C GLN A 90 3.49 8.68 -17.83
N MET A 91 3.76 9.29 -16.68
CA MET A 91 4.47 10.55 -16.52
C MET A 91 5.91 10.38 -16.01
N VAL A 92 6.16 9.34 -15.20
CA VAL A 92 7.50 9.03 -14.66
C VAL A 92 7.79 7.56 -14.89
N ARG A 93 9.03 7.24 -15.28
CA ARG A 93 9.47 5.86 -15.44
C ARG A 93 9.46 5.15 -14.10
N ILE A 94 9.11 3.88 -14.06
CA ILE A 94 9.09 3.10 -12.81
C ILE A 94 10.50 2.96 -12.22
N LYS A 95 11.55 2.95 -13.05
CA LYS A 95 12.93 2.98 -12.54
C LYS A 95 13.27 4.25 -11.75
N ASP A 96 12.59 5.36 -12.05
CA ASP A 96 12.78 6.67 -11.41
C ASP A 96 11.81 6.79 -10.22
N ILE A 97 12.02 7.78 -9.33
CA ILE A 97 11.24 7.95 -8.10
C ILE A 97 10.39 9.21 -8.22
N ALA A 98 9.09 9.02 -8.47
CA ALA A 98 8.12 10.12 -8.45
C ALA A 98 7.87 10.63 -7.01
N TRP A 99 7.54 11.92 -6.86
CA TRP A 99 7.24 12.53 -5.57
C TRP A 99 5.73 12.73 -5.37
N HIS A 100 5.04 11.74 -4.81
CA HIS A 100 3.56 11.74 -4.67
C HIS A 100 3.07 11.43 -3.25
N ALA A 101 3.80 10.65 -2.45
CA ALA A 101 3.27 10.08 -1.21
C ALA A 101 3.38 11.00 0.03
N GLY A 102 4.09 12.14 -0.05
CA GLY A 102 4.40 12.94 1.14
C GLY A 102 5.28 12.22 2.17
N ASN A 103 5.87 11.08 1.80
CA ASN A 103 6.80 10.26 2.58
C ASN A 103 7.89 9.75 1.61
N SER A 104 9.14 10.16 1.82
CA SER A 104 10.23 9.89 0.88
C SER A 104 10.63 8.41 0.81
N LEU A 105 10.45 7.65 1.90
CA LEU A 105 10.66 6.20 1.89
C LEU A 105 9.57 5.54 1.04
N TYR A 106 8.31 5.89 1.23
CA TYR A 106 7.23 5.36 0.40
C TYR A 106 7.37 5.75 -1.07
N ASN A 107 7.78 6.98 -1.40
CA ASN A 107 8.10 7.35 -2.79
C ASN A 107 9.14 6.39 -3.41
N ARG A 108 10.21 6.06 -2.66
CA ARG A 108 11.27 5.16 -3.14
C ARG A 108 10.75 3.76 -3.45
N TYR A 109 9.80 3.25 -2.67
CA TYR A 109 9.33 1.87 -2.78
C TYR A 109 7.96 1.69 -3.44
N SER A 110 7.43 2.73 -4.09
CA SER A 110 6.09 2.69 -4.66
C SER A 110 5.98 3.18 -6.09
N VAL A 111 4.90 2.76 -6.74
CA VAL A 111 4.32 3.36 -7.93
C VAL A 111 3.05 4.09 -7.49
N GLY A 112 2.85 5.30 -8.00
CA GLY A 112 1.71 6.16 -7.67
C GLY A 112 0.87 6.44 -8.91
N ILE A 113 -0.45 6.40 -8.76
CA ILE A 113 -1.41 6.79 -9.79
C ILE A 113 -2.33 7.89 -9.28
N GLU A 114 -2.50 8.95 -10.07
CA GLU A 114 -3.51 9.98 -9.86
C GLU A 114 -4.77 9.66 -10.65
N ILE A 115 -5.90 9.51 -9.95
CA ILE A 115 -7.21 9.46 -10.59
C ILE A 115 -7.74 10.90 -10.68
N ALA A 116 -8.03 11.37 -11.88
CA ALA A 116 -8.71 12.65 -12.05
C ALA A 116 -10.09 12.61 -11.36
N GLY A 117 -10.48 13.74 -10.77
CA GLY A 117 -11.69 13.86 -9.96
C GLY A 117 -11.43 14.55 -8.61
N TYR A 118 -12.44 14.46 -7.74
CA TYR A 118 -12.47 15.13 -6.43
C TYR A 118 -12.96 14.16 -5.35
N VAL A 119 -12.25 14.13 -4.22
CA VAL A 119 -12.58 13.29 -3.07
C VAL A 119 -14.00 13.57 -2.59
N GLY A 120 -14.76 12.52 -2.31
CA GLY A 120 -16.11 12.61 -1.76
C GLY A 120 -17.19 13.06 -2.75
N SER A 121 -16.82 13.42 -3.98
CA SER A 121 -17.76 13.95 -4.98
C SER A 121 -17.79 13.11 -6.26
N THR A 122 -16.63 12.70 -6.78
CA THR A 122 -16.58 11.90 -8.01
C THR A 122 -17.00 10.45 -7.73
N ILE A 123 -17.92 9.95 -8.56
CA ILE A 123 -18.32 8.53 -8.59
C ILE A 123 -17.67 7.88 -9.81
N TRP A 124 -16.98 6.77 -9.59
CA TRP A 124 -16.17 6.15 -10.62
C TRP A 124 -16.86 4.95 -11.28
N PRO A 125 -16.79 4.83 -12.62
CA PRO A 125 -17.38 3.72 -13.35
C PRO A 125 -16.55 2.44 -13.24
N ASP A 126 -17.15 1.31 -13.59
CA ASP A 126 -16.48 0.00 -13.66
C ASP A 126 -15.22 0.02 -14.53
N THR A 127 -15.23 0.79 -15.62
CA THR A 127 -14.10 0.94 -16.53
C THR A 127 -12.85 1.45 -15.82
N LEU A 128 -13.00 2.38 -14.87
CA LEU A 128 -11.86 2.83 -14.05
C LEU A 128 -11.31 1.68 -13.22
N TYR A 129 -12.15 1.03 -12.43
CA TYR A 129 -11.72 -0.04 -11.54
C TYR A 129 -11.07 -1.21 -12.31
N LYS A 130 -11.61 -1.57 -13.48
CA LYS A 130 -11.05 -2.61 -14.36
C LYS A 130 -9.66 -2.23 -14.87
N ASN A 131 -9.45 -0.99 -15.34
CA ASN A 131 -8.14 -0.57 -15.83
C ASN A 131 -7.12 -0.32 -14.70
N LEU A 132 -7.57 0.10 -13.52
CA LEU A 132 -6.72 0.08 -12.31
C LEU A 132 -6.31 -1.35 -11.93
N ALA A 133 -7.23 -2.32 -12.05
CA ALA A 133 -6.95 -3.71 -11.73
C ALA A 133 -5.91 -4.32 -12.67
N LYS A 134 -5.99 -4.02 -13.97
CA LYS A 134 -4.95 -4.39 -14.93
C LYS A 134 -3.58 -3.83 -14.57
N LEU A 135 -3.50 -2.55 -14.21
CA LEU A 135 -2.24 -1.95 -13.79
C LEU A 135 -1.71 -2.60 -12.50
N ALA A 136 -2.57 -2.88 -11.53
CA ALA A 136 -2.18 -3.56 -10.29
C ALA A 136 -1.64 -4.98 -10.55
N VAL A 137 -2.33 -5.78 -11.36
CA VAL A 137 -1.88 -7.12 -11.75
C VAL A 137 -0.57 -7.05 -12.54
N TRP A 138 -0.43 -6.11 -13.47
CA TRP A 138 0.81 -5.93 -14.21
C TRP A 138 1.99 -5.53 -13.30
N LEU A 139 1.75 -4.66 -12.31
CA LEU A 139 2.75 -4.34 -11.28
C LEU A 139 3.12 -5.57 -10.44
N HIS A 140 2.16 -6.43 -10.12
CA HIS A 140 2.43 -7.68 -9.41
C HIS A 140 3.29 -8.65 -10.23
N GLU A 141 3.02 -8.80 -11.53
CA GLU A 141 3.76 -9.71 -12.40
C GLU A 141 5.19 -9.21 -12.69
N ASN A 142 5.37 -7.89 -12.80
CA ASN A 142 6.63 -7.29 -13.25
C ASN A 142 7.48 -6.69 -12.11
N TYR A 143 6.89 -6.48 -10.92
CA TYR A 143 7.50 -5.88 -9.73
C TYR A 143 7.15 -6.70 -8.47
N ASN A 144 7.56 -6.25 -7.29
CA ASN A 144 7.29 -6.93 -6.02
C ASN A 144 6.06 -6.35 -5.29
N VAL A 145 5.01 -6.01 -6.02
CA VAL A 145 3.74 -5.50 -5.48
C VAL A 145 2.80 -6.67 -5.20
N ALA A 146 2.51 -6.95 -3.94
CA ALA A 146 1.50 -7.96 -3.58
C ALA A 146 0.08 -7.45 -3.91
N LEU A 147 -0.80 -8.34 -4.35
CA LEU A 147 -2.23 -8.04 -4.57
C LEU A 147 -2.98 -8.22 -3.25
N VAL A 148 -2.63 -7.40 -2.27
CA VAL A 148 -3.27 -7.35 -0.96
C VAL A 148 -3.59 -5.90 -0.60
N TRP A 149 -4.76 -5.69 -0.05
CA TRP A 149 -5.16 -4.43 0.55
C TRP A 149 -5.53 -4.67 2.02
N VAL A 150 -5.04 -3.81 2.92
CA VAL A 150 -5.34 -3.89 4.35
C VAL A 150 -5.78 -2.52 4.80
N GLU A 151 -6.90 -2.45 5.50
CA GLU A 151 -7.43 -1.20 6.03
C GLU A 151 -6.49 -0.57 7.09
N GLY A 152 -6.52 0.75 7.20
CA GLY A 152 -5.68 1.52 8.13
C GLY A 152 -4.32 1.92 7.57
N VAL A 153 -3.53 2.58 8.41
CA VAL A 153 -2.20 3.08 8.04
C VAL A 153 -1.26 1.91 7.79
N ALA A 154 -0.50 1.99 6.71
CA ALA A 154 0.52 1.03 6.32
C ALA A 154 1.72 1.07 7.30
N PRO A 155 2.59 0.05 7.32
CA PRO A 155 3.70 -0.01 8.27
C PRO A 155 4.63 1.21 8.21
N PRO A 156 5.25 1.62 9.34
CA PRO A 156 6.20 2.73 9.38
C PRO A 156 7.32 2.61 8.31
N SER A 157 7.80 1.39 8.07
CA SER A 157 8.76 1.11 7.01
C SER A 157 8.08 0.39 5.83
N PRO A 158 8.21 0.92 4.60
CA PRO A 158 7.67 0.26 3.41
C PRO A 158 8.36 -1.07 3.10
N LEU A 159 9.46 -1.40 3.80
CA LEU A 159 10.16 -2.67 3.65
C LEU A 159 9.55 -3.82 4.47
N GLN A 160 8.59 -3.52 5.35
CA GLN A 160 7.97 -4.54 6.20
C GLN A 160 6.79 -5.25 5.54
N SER A 161 6.30 -4.75 4.41
CA SER A 161 5.14 -5.29 3.70
C SER A 161 5.19 -4.88 2.22
N SER A 162 4.26 -5.40 1.45
CA SER A 162 3.95 -4.96 0.09
C SER A 162 2.43 -4.90 -0.05
N GLY A 163 1.91 -4.22 -1.07
CA GLY A 163 0.47 -4.14 -1.25
C GLY A 163 -0.03 -2.99 -2.09
N ILE A 164 -1.35 -2.87 -2.14
CA ILE A 164 -2.06 -1.74 -2.73
C ILE A 164 -2.66 -0.92 -1.59
N ILE A 165 -2.48 0.40 -1.63
CA ILE A 165 -2.92 1.32 -0.58
C ILE A 165 -3.42 2.65 -1.18
N GLY A 166 -4.23 3.39 -0.43
CA GLY A 166 -4.55 4.79 -0.73
C GLY A 166 -3.49 5.75 -0.18
N HIS A 167 -3.48 7.00 -0.66
CA HIS A 167 -2.61 8.03 -0.07
C HIS A 167 -2.90 8.21 1.44
N ILE A 168 -4.17 8.18 1.83
CA ILE A 168 -4.63 8.19 3.23
C ILE A 168 -4.00 7.10 4.10
N GLN A 169 -3.48 6.03 3.52
CA GLN A 169 -2.85 4.94 4.26
C GLN A 169 -1.32 5.07 4.34
N VAL A 170 -0.72 6.02 3.62
CA VAL A 170 0.73 6.28 3.69
C VAL A 170 1.05 6.90 5.05
N PRO A 171 1.95 6.31 5.86
CA PRO A 171 2.28 6.86 7.16
C PRO A 171 2.96 8.23 7.05
N ASP A 172 2.62 9.15 7.95
CA ASP A 172 3.39 10.36 8.19
C ASP A 172 4.81 9.97 8.64
N PRO A 173 5.86 10.47 7.96
CA PRO A 173 7.26 10.13 8.29
C PRO A 173 7.69 10.54 9.71
N SER A 174 6.97 11.47 10.36
CA SER A 174 7.26 11.95 11.72
C SER A 174 6.31 11.35 12.77
N ASN A 175 5.17 10.81 12.34
CA ASN A 175 4.19 10.17 13.21
C ASN A 175 3.44 9.05 12.47
N PRO A 176 3.99 7.83 12.43
CA PRO A 176 3.43 6.74 11.62
C PRO A 176 2.07 6.20 12.11
N ARG A 177 1.48 6.81 13.16
CA ARG A 177 0.09 6.56 13.57
C ARG A 177 -0.91 7.24 12.64
N VAL A 178 -0.49 8.31 11.96
CA VAL A 178 -1.35 9.14 11.11
C VAL A 178 -1.00 8.84 9.65
N GLY A 179 -2.03 8.67 8.83
CA GLY A 179 -1.89 8.41 7.40
C GLY A 179 -1.92 9.70 6.56
N GLY A 180 -1.84 9.56 5.22
CA GLY A 180 -1.84 10.69 4.29
C GLY A 180 -0.48 11.33 4.03
N GLY A 181 0.60 10.68 4.46
CA GLY A 181 1.95 11.24 4.44
C GLY A 181 2.05 12.52 5.29
N ARG A 182 3.09 13.33 5.05
CA ARG A 182 3.38 14.54 5.84
C ARG A 182 2.25 15.57 5.87
N SER A 183 1.38 15.60 4.88
CA SER A 183 0.28 16.57 4.76
C SER A 183 -1.08 15.99 5.15
N HIS A 184 -1.13 14.75 5.64
CA HIS A 184 -2.35 14.07 6.09
C HIS A 184 -3.47 14.06 5.05
N HIS A 185 -3.10 13.79 3.79
CA HIS A 185 -4.03 13.59 2.69
C HIS A 185 -5.06 12.49 2.99
N THR A 186 -6.25 12.62 2.42
CA THR A 186 -7.40 11.74 2.70
C THR A 186 -7.88 10.95 1.48
N ASP A 187 -7.25 11.14 0.32
CA ASP A 187 -7.56 10.43 -0.91
C ASP A 187 -7.09 8.95 -0.87
N PRO A 188 -7.76 8.04 -1.60
CA PRO A 188 -8.81 8.28 -2.61
C PRO A 188 -10.21 8.56 -2.03
N GLY A 189 -10.35 8.56 -0.70
CA GLY A 189 -11.57 8.99 -0.01
C GLY A 189 -12.72 7.98 -0.06
N SER A 190 -13.85 8.39 0.53
CA SER A 190 -15.00 7.50 0.79
C SER A 190 -15.75 7.03 -0.45
N THR A 191 -15.65 7.75 -1.56
CA THR A 191 -16.30 7.35 -2.81
C THR A 191 -15.55 6.20 -3.51
N PHE A 192 -14.29 5.93 -3.15
CA PHE A 192 -13.47 4.94 -3.83
C PHE A 192 -13.73 3.59 -3.20
N ASN A 193 -14.36 2.71 -3.96
CA ASN A 193 -14.81 1.43 -3.45
C ASN A 193 -13.68 0.39 -3.54
N TRP A 194 -12.92 0.27 -2.45
CA TRP A 194 -11.83 -0.69 -2.31
C TRP A 194 -12.24 -2.14 -2.58
N ILE A 195 -13.40 -2.57 -2.06
CA ILE A 195 -13.87 -3.94 -2.26
C ILE A 195 -14.20 -4.21 -3.72
N LYS A 196 -14.85 -3.26 -4.40
CA LYS A 196 -15.11 -3.35 -5.85
C LYS A 196 -13.81 -3.40 -6.65
N PHE A 197 -12.86 -2.54 -6.32
CA PHE A 197 -11.54 -2.54 -6.95
C PHE A 197 -10.84 -3.91 -6.79
N MET A 198 -10.75 -4.41 -5.55
CA MET A 198 -10.09 -5.68 -5.26
C MET A 198 -10.83 -6.88 -5.85
N ASN A 199 -12.16 -6.83 -5.99
CA ASN A 199 -12.93 -7.84 -6.72
C ASN A 199 -12.51 -7.91 -8.20
N TYR A 200 -12.29 -6.78 -8.88
CA TYR A 200 -11.78 -6.80 -10.25
C TYR A 200 -10.32 -7.26 -10.35
N VAL A 201 -9.50 -6.94 -9.33
CA VAL A 201 -8.13 -7.49 -9.22
C VAL A 201 -8.19 -9.01 -9.11
N ARG A 202 -9.05 -9.54 -8.23
CA ARG A 202 -9.28 -10.98 -8.05
C ARG A 202 -9.77 -11.62 -9.35
N GLU A 203 -10.83 -11.09 -9.96
CA GLU A 203 -11.42 -11.61 -11.21
C GLU A 203 -10.36 -11.71 -12.31
N LEU A 204 -9.61 -10.62 -12.55
CA LEU A 204 -8.56 -10.61 -13.57
C LEU A 204 -7.46 -11.63 -13.23
N TYR A 205 -6.95 -11.61 -11.99
CA TYR A 205 -5.86 -12.50 -11.60
C TYR A 205 -6.28 -13.98 -11.67
N THR A 206 -7.48 -14.34 -11.22
CA THR A 206 -8.04 -15.70 -11.35
C THR A 206 -8.25 -16.15 -12.79
N SER A 207 -8.47 -15.21 -13.71
CA SER A 207 -8.65 -15.56 -15.13
C SER A 207 -7.33 -15.91 -15.83
N LEU A 208 -6.21 -15.51 -15.23
CA LEU A 208 -4.86 -15.70 -15.75
C LEU A 208 -4.11 -16.82 -15.00
N HIS A 209 -4.49 -17.08 -13.75
CA HIS A 209 -3.79 -17.98 -12.84
C HIS A 209 -4.78 -18.90 -12.12
N ASP A 210 -4.44 -20.17 -11.99
CA ASP A 210 -5.18 -21.10 -11.14
C ASP A 210 -4.92 -20.78 -9.67
N LEU A 211 -5.93 -20.28 -8.94
CA LEU A 211 -5.74 -19.92 -7.53
C LEU A 211 -5.84 -21.15 -6.63
N GLU A 212 -4.71 -21.51 -6.07
CA GLU A 212 -4.66 -22.28 -4.83
C GLU A 212 -4.88 -21.37 -3.62
N LYS A 213 -4.94 -21.97 -2.42
CA LYS A 213 -4.84 -21.17 -1.20
C LYS A 213 -3.49 -20.46 -1.13
N LEU A 214 -3.55 -19.17 -0.86
CA LEU A 214 -2.44 -18.24 -0.84
C LEU A 214 -1.65 -18.37 0.47
N ASN A 215 -0.32 -18.34 0.38
CA ASN A 215 0.54 -18.26 1.55
C ASN A 215 0.50 -16.84 2.09
N VAL A 216 -0.09 -16.67 3.28
CA VAL A 216 -0.22 -15.39 3.94
C VAL A 216 0.52 -15.42 5.26
N THR A 217 1.37 -14.42 5.47
CA THR A 217 1.99 -14.14 6.76
C THR A 217 1.41 -12.83 7.28
N ILE A 218 0.84 -12.84 8.48
CA ILE A 218 0.49 -11.60 9.19
C ILE A 218 1.53 -11.37 10.28
N LYS A 219 2.24 -10.26 10.20
CA LYS A 219 3.27 -9.84 11.15
C LYS A 219 2.75 -8.67 11.97
N ILE A 220 2.77 -8.82 13.29
CA ILE A 220 2.39 -7.77 14.25
C ILE A 220 3.65 -7.16 14.83
N VAL A 221 3.78 -5.83 14.70
CA VAL A 221 4.93 -5.06 15.17
C VAL A 221 4.49 -3.85 15.98
N SER A 222 5.39 -3.30 16.78
CA SER A 222 5.23 -1.96 17.36
C SER A 222 5.43 -0.88 16.28
N LEU A 223 5.12 0.37 16.59
CA LEU A 223 5.45 1.51 15.71
C LEU A 223 6.96 1.71 15.49
N SER A 224 7.81 1.19 16.39
CA SER A 224 9.27 1.16 16.19
C SER A 224 9.70 0.02 15.26
N GLY A 225 8.78 -0.85 14.85
CA GLY A 225 9.02 -1.98 13.96
C GLY A 225 9.46 -3.26 14.66
N SER A 226 9.49 -3.27 16.00
CA SER A 226 9.84 -4.44 16.79
C SER A 226 8.71 -5.47 16.76
N PRO A 227 8.99 -6.77 16.53
CA PRO A 227 8.01 -7.84 16.63
C PRO A 227 7.26 -7.88 17.97
N ILE A 228 5.98 -8.26 17.93
CA ILE A 228 5.17 -8.48 19.13
C ILE A 228 4.67 -9.93 19.15
N SER A 229 5.20 -10.73 20.08
CA SER A 229 4.85 -12.14 20.28
C SER A 229 3.63 -12.34 21.17
N GLY A 230 2.97 -13.50 21.07
CA GLY A 230 1.85 -13.90 21.93
C GLY A 230 0.55 -13.12 21.69
N ILE A 231 0.45 -12.43 20.55
CA ILE A 231 -0.76 -11.73 20.13
C ILE A 231 -1.72 -12.72 19.50
N THR A 232 -2.97 -12.72 19.94
CA THR A 232 -4.04 -13.47 19.30
C THR A 232 -4.47 -12.75 18.02
N VAL A 233 -4.37 -13.43 16.89
CA VAL A 233 -4.83 -12.96 15.58
C VAL A 233 -5.99 -13.84 15.14
N ARG A 234 -7.18 -13.25 15.12
CA ARG A 234 -8.42 -13.92 14.68
C ARG A 234 -8.76 -13.44 13.27
N ILE A 235 -8.94 -14.38 12.34
CA ILE A 235 -9.13 -14.10 10.92
C ILE A 235 -10.41 -14.78 10.46
N GLU A 236 -11.35 -14.02 9.90
CA GLU A 236 -12.68 -14.53 9.52
C GLU A 236 -13.10 -13.96 8.16
N GLY A 237 -13.42 -14.81 7.20
CA GLY A 237 -13.73 -14.41 5.82
C GLY A 237 -13.81 -15.59 4.87
N GLU A 238 -14.49 -15.43 3.73
CA GLU A 238 -14.63 -16.46 2.69
C GLU A 238 -15.09 -17.86 3.20
N GLY A 239 -15.90 -17.89 4.27
CA GLY A 239 -16.36 -19.14 4.90
C GLY A 239 -15.35 -19.82 5.83
N GLU A 240 -14.24 -19.14 6.14
CA GLU A 240 -13.14 -19.65 6.97
C GLU A 240 -12.99 -18.85 8.26
N SER A 241 -12.50 -19.51 9.31
CA SER A 241 -12.19 -18.88 10.61
C SER A 241 -10.92 -19.47 11.19
N TYR A 242 -10.02 -18.59 11.65
CA TYR A 242 -8.73 -18.95 12.24
C TYR A 242 -8.53 -18.19 13.55
N LEU A 243 -7.92 -18.86 14.52
CA LEU A 243 -7.40 -18.25 15.75
C LEU A 243 -5.96 -18.70 15.92
N LEU A 244 -5.04 -17.77 15.79
CA LEU A 244 -3.60 -18.00 15.79
C LEU A 244 -2.92 -17.10 16.81
N HIS A 245 -1.71 -17.45 17.24
CA HIS A 245 -0.90 -16.63 18.12
C HIS A 245 0.42 -16.29 17.46
N THR A 246 0.85 -15.03 17.55
CA THR A 246 2.13 -14.62 16.98
C THR A 246 3.29 -15.33 17.66
N ASP A 247 4.23 -15.81 16.86
CA ASP A 247 5.50 -16.39 17.33
C ASP A 247 6.45 -15.32 17.89
N SER A 248 7.69 -15.71 18.23
CA SER A 248 8.73 -14.80 18.72
C SER A 248 9.12 -13.71 17.73
N GLU A 249 8.84 -13.88 16.44
CA GLU A 249 9.07 -12.91 15.38
C GLU A 249 7.82 -12.09 15.05
N GLY A 250 6.77 -12.23 15.87
CA GLY A 250 5.52 -11.50 15.73
C GLY A 250 4.66 -12.01 14.58
N ARG A 251 4.90 -13.23 14.08
CA ARG A 251 4.28 -13.75 12.86
C ARG A 251 3.20 -14.80 13.16
N VAL A 252 2.17 -14.80 12.32
CA VAL A 252 1.28 -15.93 12.10
C VAL A 252 1.32 -16.29 10.62
N ASN A 253 1.47 -17.57 10.30
CA ASN A 253 1.52 -18.08 8.94
C ASN A 253 0.30 -18.97 8.69
N LEU A 254 -0.37 -18.77 7.56
CA LEU A 254 -1.57 -19.52 7.21
C LEU A 254 -1.79 -19.56 5.70
N LYS A 255 -2.73 -20.40 5.28
CA LYS A 255 -3.20 -20.49 3.90
C LYS A 255 -4.64 -20.01 3.81
N LEU A 256 -4.89 -19.00 2.99
CA LEU A 256 -6.21 -18.38 2.80
C LEU A 256 -6.73 -18.58 1.39
N ASN A 257 -8.04 -18.74 1.23
CA ASN A 257 -8.64 -18.50 -0.07
C ASN A 257 -8.44 -17.02 -0.47
N PRO A 258 -8.34 -16.70 -1.77
CA PRO A 258 -8.43 -15.32 -2.22
C PRO A 258 -9.78 -14.70 -1.80
N GLY A 259 -9.79 -13.47 -1.29
CA GLY A 259 -11.02 -12.78 -0.91
C GLY A 259 -10.91 -11.85 0.28
N GLU A 260 -12.06 -11.52 0.87
CA GLU A 260 -12.17 -10.55 1.96
C GLU A 260 -12.19 -11.23 3.33
N TYR A 261 -11.39 -10.70 4.25
CA TYR A 261 -11.25 -11.16 5.62
C TYR A 261 -11.33 -9.99 6.60
N ARG A 262 -11.91 -10.24 7.77
CA ARG A 262 -11.72 -9.43 8.97
C ARG A 262 -10.54 -10.01 9.75
N VAL A 263 -9.58 -9.16 10.08
CA VAL A 263 -8.41 -9.48 10.92
C VAL A 263 -8.56 -8.73 12.23
N ARG A 264 -8.80 -9.46 13.31
CA ARG A 264 -8.90 -8.92 14.66
C ARG A 264 -7.65 -9.27 15.47
N ILE A 265 -7.11 -8.26 16.14
CA ILE A 265 -5.92 -8.37 16.97
C ILE A 265 -6.30 -8.21 18.43
N GLU A 266 -6.01 -9.24 19.23
CA GLU A 266 -6.37 -9.33 20.65
C GLU A 266 -5.15 -9.72 21.49
N LYS A 267 -5.11 -9.27 22.75
CA LYS A 267 -4.17 -9.76 23.76
C LYS A 267 -4.88 -9.81 25.11
N ASP A 268 -4.72 -10.92 25.84
CA ASP A 268 -5.35 -11.15 27.15
C ASP A 268 -6.88 -10.92 27.15
N GLY A 269 -7.55 -11.27 26.05
CA GLY A 269 -9.00 -11.10 25.87
C GLY A 269 -9.45 -9.68 25.49
N VAL A 270 -8.52 -8.72 25.33
CA VAL A 270 -8.82 -7.34 24.95
C VAL A 270 -8.57 -7.14 23.46
N LYS A 271 -9.55 -6.58 22.75
CA LYS A 271 -9.42 -6.16 21.34
C LYS A 271 -8.60 -4.88 21.23
N TYR A 272 -7.52 -4.92 20.46
CA TYR A 272 -6.64 -3.77 20.19
C TYR A 272 -6.89 -3.14 18.82
N ASP A 273 -7.15 -3.96 17.81
CA ASP A 273 -7.35 -3.51 16.44
C ASP A 273 -8.24 -4.50 15.68
N GLU A 274 -8.91 -4.01 14.65
CA GLU A 274 -9.73 -4.81 13.75
C GLU A 274 -9.74 -4.14 12.38
N ARG A 275 -9.29 -4.88 11.36
CA ARG A 275 -9.11 -4.36 10.00
C ARG A 275 -9.78 -5.26 9.00
N ARG A 276 -10.28 -4.68 7.92
CA ARG A 276 -10.53 -5.43 6.69
C ARG A 276 -9.23 -5.69 5.97
N MET A 277 -9.11 -6.88 5.40
CA MET A 277 -8.03 -7.32 4.55
C MET A 277 -8.63 -7.99 3.32
N TYR A 278 -8.16 -7.64 2.13
CA TYR A 278 -8.51 -8.33 0.90
C TYR A 278 -7.24 -8.89 0.28
N VAL A 279 -7.18 -10.21 0.09
CA VAL A 279 -6.00 -10.93 -0.39
C VAL A 279 -6.26 -11.63 -1.73
N VAL A 280 -5.36 -11.45 -2.69
CA VAL A 280 -5.47 -12.04 -4.04
C VAL A 280 -4.18 -12.78 -4.47
N SER A 281 -3.04 -12.43 -3.89
CA SER A 281 -1.76 -13.14 -4.08
C SER A 281 -1.15 -13.54 -2.73
N ASP A 282 -0.10 -14.35 -2.76
CA ASP A 282 0.79 -14.54 -1.61
C ASP A 282 1.26 -13.18 -1.07
N ALA A 283 1.34 -13.05 0.25
CA ALA A 283 1.65 -11.78 0.89
C ALA A 283 2.22 -11.93 2.32
N GLU A 284 3.24 -11.13 2.63
CA GLU A 284 3.59 -10.77 4.01
C GLU A 284 2.96 -9.42 4.33
N VAL A 285 1.94 -9.44 5.20
CA VAL A 285 1.21 -8.28 5.69
C VAL A 285 1.79 -7.89 7.03
N CYS A 286 2.23 -6.64 7.17
CA CYS A 286 2.64 -6.10 8.45
C CYS A 286 1.56 -5.15 9.01
N ILE A 287 1.18 -5.34 10.27
CA ILE A 287 0.28 -4.46 11.01
C ILE A 287 1.07 -3.87 12.19
N ALA A 288 1.28 -2.56 12.16
CA ALA A 288 1.95 -1.84 13.23
C ALA A 288 0.92 -1.35 14.26
N LEU A 289 1.16 -1.68 15.53
CA LEU A 289 0.29 -1.29 16.63
C LEU A 289 0.87 -0.09 17.40
N PRO A 290 0.01 0.88 17.79
CA PRO A 290 0.42 2.05 18.53
C PRO A 290 0.81 1.78 19.98
N VAL A 291 0.45 0.61 20.51
CA VAL A 291 0.77 0.23 21.88
C VAL A 291 1.99 -0.68 21.84
N GLU A 292 3.01 -0.36 22.62
CA GLU A 292 3.98 -1.39 23.01
C GLU A 292 3.22 -2.37 23.91
N LEU A 293 2.66 -3.41 23.30
CA LEU A 293 2.06 -4.52 24.01
C LEU A 293 3.20 -5.28 24.66
N GLY A 294 3.71 -4.73 25.77
CA GLY A 294 4.92 -5.18 26.43
C GLY A 294 4.95 -6.69 26.58
N ALA A 295 6.15 -7.27 26.45
CA ALA A 295 6.45 -8.51 27.15
C ALA A 295 5.84 -8.36 28.55
N ALA A 296 5.05 -9.33 28.98
CA ALA A 296 4.55 -9.34 30.35
C ALA A 296 5.78 -9.28 31.26
N SER A 297 6.14 -8.09 31.76
CA SER A 297 7.06 -8.00 32.86
C SER A 297 6.27 -8.54 34.04
N SER A 298 6.58 -9.77 34.43
CA SER A 298 6.05 -10.50 35.57
C SER A 298 6.30 -9.80 36.93
N SER A 299 6.56 -8.50 36.94
CA SER A 299 6.93 -7.70 38.10
C SER A 299 5.82 -6.74 38.58
N THR A 300 4.77 -6.46 37.80
CA THR A 300 3.69 -5.55 38.24
C THR A 300 2.56 -6.23 39.01
N LEU A 301 2.32 -7.53 38.81
CA LEU A 301 1.36 -8.30 39.61
C LEU A 301 1.90 -8.67 41.01
N VAL A 302 3.22 -8.80 41.16
CA VAL A 302 3.83 -9.12 42.46
C VAL A 302 3.92 -7.87 43.35
N LEU A 303 4.16 -6.68 42.77
CA LEU A 303 4.24 -5.45 43.57
C LEU A 303 2.88 -5.00 44.11
N THR A 304 1.80 -5.15 43.33
CA THR A 304 0.45 -4.82 43.81
C THR A 304 -0.01 -5.81 44.88
N PHE A 305 0.30 -7.10 44.77
CA PHE A 305 -0.05 -8.08 45.80
C PHE A 305 0.74 -7.91 47.11
N LEU A 306 2.03 -7.54 47.03
CA LEU A 306 2.85 -7.26 48.21
C LEU A 306 2.48 -5.94 48.89
N LEU A 307 2.09 -4.90 48.14
CA LEU A 307 1.59 -3.66 48.75
C LEU A 307 0.26 -3.88 49.48
N PHE A 308 -0.65 -4.68 48.92
CA PHE A 308 -1.93 -5.00 49.58
C PHE A 308 -1.71 -5.82 50.87
N LEU A 309 -0.76 -6.76 50.88
CA LEU A 309 -0.43 -7.54 52.08
C LEU A 309 0.23 -6.67 53.17
N ALA A 310 1.13 -5.74 52.79
CA ALA A 310 1.78 -4.84 53.74
C ALA A 310 0.79 -3.85 54.38
N VAL A 311 -0.16 -3.32 53.62
CA VAL A 311 -1.19 -2.41 54.14
C VAL A 311 -2.15 -3.14 55.09
N PHE A 312 -2.51 -4.39 54.82
CA PHE A 312 -3.33 -5.20 55.71
C PHE A 312 -2.63 -5.54 57.03
N ILE A 313 -1.34 -5.90 56.99
CA ILE A 313 -0.56 -6.20 58.20
C ILE A 313 -0.38 -4.94 59.07
N PHE A 314 -0.16 -3.78 58.45
CA PHE A 314 0.01 -2.51 59.18
C PHE A 314 -1.31 -2.02 59.81
N ALA A 315 -2.43 -2.18 59.12
CA ALA A 315 -3.76 -1.84 59.65
C ALA A 315 -4.15 -2.73 60.84
N TYR A 316 -3.79 -4.03 60.81
CA TYR A 316 -4.07 -4.97 61.90
C TYR A 316 -3.20 -4.70 63.15
N LEU A 317 -1.94 -4.30 62.97
CA LEU A 317 -1.05 -3.93 64.08
C LEU A 317 -1.47 -2.63 64.78
N ILE A 318 -1.96 -1.63 64.02
CA ILE A 318 -2.43 -0.35 64.60
C ILE A 318 -3.73 -0.53 65.39
N THR A 319 -4.68 -1.34 64.90
CA THR A 319 -5.93 -1.61 65.62
C THR A 319 -5.72 -2.50 66.85
N GLY A 320 -4.71 -3.37 66.85
CA GLY A 320 -4.32 -4.16 68.02
C GLY A 320 -3.64 -3.37 69.15
N MET A 321 -2.98 -2.25 68.83
CA MET A 321 -2.30 -1.39 69.80
C MET A 321 -3.21 -0.33 70.44
N LEU A 322 -4.35 -0.02 69.83
CA LEU A 322 -5.33 0.96 70.34
C LEU A 322 -6.40 0.35 71.27
N ASN A 323 -6.40 -0.97 71.44
CA ASN A 323 -7.35 -1.73 72.28
C ASN A 323 -6.69 -2.37 73.51
N ARG A 324 -5.59 -1.81 74.02
CA ARG A 324 -5.01 -2.17 75.33
C ARG A 324 -4.85 -0.94 76.22
#